data_AF-A0A9D7GPB6-F1
#
_entry.id   AF-A0A9D7GPB6-F1
#
_cell.length_a   1.000
_cell.length_b   1.000
_cell.length_c   1.000
_cell.angle_alpha   90.00
_cell.angle_beta   90.00
_cell.angle_gamma   90.00
#
_symmetry.space_group_name_H-M   'P 1'
#
loop_
_entity.id
_entity.type
_entity.pdbx_description
1 polymer ?
#
loop_
_entity_poly.entity_id
_entity_poly.type
_entity_poly.pdbx_seq_one_letter_code
_entity_poly.pdbx_strand_id
1 'polypeptide(L)' 'MKSNKLIVAAAGAGKTTFLVNEALKLKDNRVLITTYTQANEAEIRKKIIEINQCIPPNVTVQT' A
#
# COMPACT_ATOMS: atom_id res chain seq x y z
N MET A 1 -20.44 2.57 11.21
CA MET A 1 -20.61 2.88 9.76
C MET A 1 -19.34 2.48 9.03
N LYS A 2 -19.43 1.81 7.87
CA LYS A 2 -18.27 1.59 6.99
C LYS A 2 -17.89 2.93 6.35
N SER A 3 -16.65 3.39 6.54
CA SER A 3 -16.12 4.59 5.91
C SER A 3 -15.30 4.20 4.69
N ASN A 4 -15.88 4.38 3.50
CA ASN A 4 -15.20 4.15 2.24
C ASN A 4 -14.62 5.48 1.73
N LYS A 5 -13.36 5.48 1.28
CA LYS A 5 -12.70 6.65 0.71
C LYS A 5 -12.36 6.40 -0.76
N LEU A 6 -12.64 7.37 -1.62
CA LEU A 6 -12.19 7.39 -3.01
C LEU A 6 -11.10 8.44 -3.17
N ILE A 7 -9.99 8.07 -3.80
CA ILE A 7 -8.88 8.97 -4.09
C ILE A 7 -8.65 8.97 -5.60
N VAL A 8 -8.83 10.14 -6.23
CA VAL A 8 -8.54 10.35 -7.65
C VAL A 8 -7.21 11.09 -7.75
N ALA A 9 -6.26 10.52 -8.50
CA ALA A 9 -4.92 11.07 -8.58
C ALA A 9 -4.30 10.84 -9.97
N ALA A 10 -3.60 11.86 -10.48
CA ALA A 10 -2.93 11.82 -11.77
C ALA A 10 -1.69 10.90 -11.78
N ALA A 11 -1.11 10.69 -12.96
CA ALA A 11 0.23 10.10 -13.07
C ALA A 11 1.26 10.96 -12.31
N GLY A 12 2.26 10.33 -11.69
CA GLY A 12 3.29 11.04 -10.90
C GLY A 12 2.84 11.64 -9.56
N ALA A 13 1.55 11.63 -9.22
CA ALA A 13 1.03 12.25 -7.99
C ALA A 13 1.37 11.53 -6.66
N GLY A 14 2.30 10.58 -6.67
CA GLY A 14 2.73 9.88 -5.44
C GLY A 14 1.75 8.85 -4.87
N LYS A 15 0.80 8.35 -5.68
CA LYS A 15 -0.25 7.38 -5.27
C LYS A 15 0.28 6.19 -4.46
N THR A 16 1.30 5.51 -4.98
CA THR A 16 1.91 4.35 -4.33
C THR A 16 2.50 4.71 -2.97
N THR A 17 3.22 5.83 -2.89
CA THR A 17 3.81 6.33 -1.64
C THR A 17 2.73 6.64 -0.60
N PHE A 18 1.64 7.27 -1.01
CA PHE A 18 0.52 7.54 -0.11
C PHE A 18 -0.08 6.25 0.46
N LEU A 19 -0.41 5.27 -0.40
CA LEU A 19 -1.01 4.01 0.04
C LEU A 19 -0.11 3.21 0.99
N VAL A 20 1.21 3.15 0.70
CA VAL A 20 2.18 2.49 1.57
C VAL A 20 2.24 3.17 2.94
N ASN A 21 2.33 4.50 2.99
CA ASN A 21 2.38 5.23 4.26
C ASN A 21 1.09 5.06 5.07
N GLU A 22 -0.07 5.04 4.43
CA GLU A 22 -1.34 4.78 5.13
C GLU A 22 -1.41 3.36 5.67
N ALA A 23 -0.97 2.36 4.90
CA ALA A 23 -0.92 0.97 5.34
C ALA A 23 -0.03 0.78 6.58
N LEU A 24 1.15 1.41 6.59
CA LEU A 24 2.10 1.31 7.71
C LEU A 24 1.63 1.98 9.01
N LYS A 25 0.68 2.91 8.93
CA LYS A 25 0.06 3.52 10.13
C LYS A 25 -0.90 2.55 10.85
N LEU A 26 -1.45 1.56 10.15
CA LEU A 26 -2.48 0.65 10.64
C LEU A 26 -1.89 -0.61 11.31
N LYS A 27 -1.13 -0.43 12.40
CA LYS A 27 -0.39 -1.52 13.05
C LYS A 27 -1.26 -2.66 13.59
N ASP A 28 -2.45 -2.34 14.07
CA ASP A 28 -3.34 -3.33 14.72
C ASP A 28 -4.39 -3.92 13.77
N ASN A 29 -4.35 -3.56 12.48
CA ASN A 29 -5.34 -4.01 11.49
C ASN A 29 -4.69 -4.86 10.41
N ARG A 30 -5.44 -5.83 9.88
CA ARG A 30 -5.05 -6.51 8.65
C ARG A 30 -5.26 -5.58 7.46
N VAL A 31 -4.22 -5.39 6.67
CA VAL A 31 -4.23 -4.53 5.49
C VAL A 31 -4.01 -5.38 4.24
N LEU A 32 -4.87 -5.20 3.25
CA LEU A 32 -4.71 -5.77 1.91
C LEU A 32 -4.55 -4.63 0.91
N ILE A 33 -3.45 -4.65 0.15
CA ILE A 33 -3.21 -3.77 -0.99
C ILE A 33 -3.29 -4.62 -2.25
N THR A 34 -4.28 -4.36 -3.10
CA THR A 34 -4.41 -5.03 -4.40
C THR A 34 -4.03 -4.10 -5.54
N THR A 35 -3.44 -4.66 -6.60
CA THR A 35 -3.09 -3.93 -7.82
C THR A 35 -3.33 -4.79 -9.04
N TYR A 36 -3.37 -4.21 -10.24
CA TYR A 36 -3.68 -4.97 -11.45
C TYR A 36 -2.47 -5.72 -12.04
N THR A 37 -1.24 -5.28 -11.75
CA THR A 37 -0.03 -5.83 -12.38
C THR A 37 0.99 -6.29 -11.36
N GLN A 38 1.67 -7.40 -11.65
CA GLN A 38 2.76 -7.93 -10.83
C GLN A 38 3.93 -6.94 -10.67
N ALA A 39 4.17 -6.11 -11.69
CA ALA A 39 5.19 -5.07 -11.64
C ALA A 39 4.86 -4.01 -10.56
N ASN A 40 3.59 -3.59 -10.47
CA ASN A 40 3.16 -2.67 -9.42
C ASN A 40 3.17 -3.34 -8.04
N GLU A 41 2.86 -4.63 -7.95
CA GLU A 41 2.98 -5.38 -6.68
C GLU A 41 4.43 -5.35 -6.17
N ALA A 42 5.39 -5.66 -7.05
CA ALA A 42 6.81 -5.62 -6.72
C ALA A 42 7.28 -4.22 -6.30
N GLU A 43 6.81 -3.16 -6.98
CA GLU A 43 7.13 -1.77 -6.62
C GLU A 43 6.59 -1.41 -5.23
N ILE A 44 5.34 -1.78 -4.92
CA ILE A 44 4.73 -1.55 -3.61
C ILE A 44 5.53 -2.28 -2.52
N ARG A 45 5.86 -3.56 -2.72
CA ARG A 45 6.66 -4.36 -1.78
C ARG A 45 8.04 -3.73 -1.55
N LYS A 46 8.73 -3.33 -2.62
CA LYS A 46 10.02 -2.64 -2.56
C LYS A 46 9.93 -1.38 -1.71
N LYS A 47 8.93 -0.54 -1.96
CA LYS A 47 8.73 0.73 -1.23
C LYS A 47 8.37 0.52 0.25
N ILE A 48 7.61 -0.53 0.58
CA ILE A 48 7.39 -0.91 1.98
C ILE A 48 8.71 -1.25 2.66
N ILE A 49 9.56 -2.06 2.01
CA ILE A 49 10.87 -2.45 2.57
C ILE A 49 11.80 -1.23 2.68
N GLU A 50 11.82 -0.33 1.71
CA GLU A 50 12.63 0.90 1.77
C GLU A 50 12.25 1.78 2.98
N ILE A 51 10.96 1.91 3.28
CA ILE A 51 10.46 2.79 4.37
C ILE A 51 10.51 2.09 5.73
N ASN A 52 10.13 0.81 5.79
CA ASN A 52 9.88 0.08 7.03
C ASN A 52 10.92 -1.02 7.31
N GLN A 53 11.92 -1.20 6.43
CA GLN A 53 12.98 -2.22 6.50
C GLN A 53 12.50 -3.67 6.36
N CYS A 54 11.19 -3.93 6.47
CA CYS A 54 10.55 -5.21 6.21
C CYS A 54 9.08 -4.99 5.81
N ILE A 55 8.45 -6.04 5.27
CA ILE A 55 6.99 -6.07 5.11
C ILE A 55 6.38 -6.54 6.43
N PRO A 56 5.54 -5.72 7.10
CA PRO A 56 4.87 -6.15 8.33
C PRO A 56 3.97 -7.37 8.09
N PRO A 57 3.86 -8.30 9.06
CA PRO A 57 3.06 -9.52 8.89
C PRO A 57 1.55 -9.24 8.71
N ASN A 58 1.07 -8.05 9.11
CA ASN A 58 -0.32 -7.63 8.94
C ASN A 58 -0.61 -7.00 7.58
N VAL A 59 0.39 -6.80 6.71
CA VAL A 59 0.24 -6.19 5.38
C VAL A 59 0.43 -7.25 4.29
N THR A 60 -0.60 -7.45 3.48
CA THR A 60 -0.56 -8.30 2.29
C THR A 60 -0.62 -7.42 1.04
N VAL A 61 0.26 -7.67 0.07
CA VAL A 61 0.21 -7.06 -1.26
C VAL A 61 -0.07 -8.18 -2.25
N GLN A 62 -1.05 -7.99 -3.13
CA GLN A 62 -1.52 -9.02 -4.06
C GLN A 62 -1.90 -8.39 -5.40
N THR A 63 -1.70 -9.16 -6.47
CA THR A 63 -2.27 -8.89 -7.79
C THR A 63 -3.65 -9.55 -7.94
#